data_AF-A0A3P3W2N7-F1
#
_entry.id   AF-A0A3P3W2N7-F1
#
_cell.length_a   1.000
_cell.length_b   1.000
_cell.length_c   1.000
_cell.angle_alpha   90.00
_cell.angle_beta   90.00
_cell.angle_gamma   90.00
#
_symmetry.space_group_name_H-M   'P 1'
#
loop_
_entity.id
_entity.type
_entity.pdbx_description
1 polymer ?
#
loop_
_entity_poly.entity_id
_entity_poly.type
_entity_poly.pdbx_seq_one_letter_code
_entity_poly.pdbx_strand_id
1 'polypeptide(L)'
;MGAYDVVIEIPRGSQNKYEVDHETGRVYLDRVLFTPFVYPVDYGYFENTLADDGDPLDALVLLEYPVFPGVGLKVRPVGVLRMADEAGGDDKVLCVPAKDPRWAHIQELEDVAQNTRDQLKHFFEHYKDLEPGKWVKVEAWGTAAEAEEIIERAIASFVPHE
;
A
#
# COMPACT_ATOMS: atom_id res chain seq x y z
N MET A 1 -6.62 -10.53 -14.01
CA MET A 1 -6.32 -10.05 -12.65
C MET A 1 -7.44 -10.40 -11.72
N GLY A 2 -7.09 -10.94 -10.56
CA GLY A 2 -8.00 -11.16 -9.45
C GLY A 2 -8.56 -9.85 -8.90
N ALA A 3 -9.54 -9.98 -8.02
CA ALA A 3 -10.04 -8.89 -7.19
C ALA A 3 -9.81 -9.27 -5.74
N TYR A 4 -9.18 -8.37 -4.99
CA TYR A 4 -8.71 -8.61 -3.64
C TYR A 4 -9.36 -7.64 -2.67
N ASP A 5 -9.51 -8.05 -1.41
CA ASP A 5 -10.03 -7.20 -0.35
C ASP A 5 -8.86 -6.47 0.34
N VAL A 6 -8.98 -5.15 0.44
CA VAL A 6 -8.03 -4.26 1.12
C VAL A 6 -8.77 -3.46 2.18
N VAL A 7 -8.15 -3.30 3.36
CA VAL A 7 -8.63 -2.41 4.41
C VAL A 7 -7.76 -1.16 4.43
N ILE A 8 -8.37 0.02 4.31
CA ILE A 8 -7.63 1.29 4.36
C ILE A 8 -7.30 1.64 5.80
N GLU A 9 -6.05 2.02 6.04
CA GLU A 9 -5.57 2.51 7.34
C GLU A 9 -5.37 4.01 7.30
N ILE A 10 -4.82 4.54 6.21
CA ILE A 10 -4.38 5.92 6.12
C ILE A 10 -5.02 6.58 4.88
N PRO A 11 -5.96 7.52 5.08
CA PRO A 11 -6.55 8.27 3.98
C PRO A 11 -5.55 9.15 3.26
N ARG A 12 -5.72 9.33 1.94
CA ARG A 12 -4.95 10.33 1.18
C ARG A 12 -5.03 11.70 1.85
N GLY A 13 -3.87 12.33 2.02
CA GLY A 13 -3.73 13.65 2.64
C GLY A 13 -3.49 13.63 4.15
N SER A 14 -3.43 12.46 4.78
CA SER A 14 -3.14 12.34 6.21
C SER A 14 -1.65 12.48 6.52
N GLN A 15 -1.32 13.15 7.63
CA GLN A 15 -0.02 13.08 8.31
C GLN A 15 -0.03 12.09 9.48
N ASN A 16 -1.20 11.61 9.87
CA ASN A 16 -1.33 10.56 10.88
C ASN A 16 -1.11 9.22 10.18
N LYS A 17 -0.08 8.51 10.62
CA LYS A 17 0.16 7.11 10.27
C LYS A 17 -0.62 6.26 11.26
N TYR A 18 -1.76 5.77 10.79
CA TYR A 18 -2.57 4.78 11.49
C TYR A 18 -2.10 3.37 11.12
N GLU A 19 -2.35 2.44 12.02
CA GLU A 19 -2.18 1.00 11.78
C GLU A 19 -3.36 0.25 12.43
N VAL A 20 -3.77 -0.84 11.81
CA VAL A 20 -4.71 -1.79 12.39
C VAL A 20 -3.92 -2.79 13.22
N ASP A 21 -4.28 -2.92 14.49
CA ASP A 21 -3.87 -4.06 15.30
C ASP A 21 -4.58 -5.31 14.77
N HIS A 22 -3.83 -6.19 14.09
CA HIS A 22 -4.38 -7.39 13.45
C HIS A 22 -4.87 -8.45 14.44
N GLU A 23 -4.53 -8.36 15.74
CA GLU A 23 -5.10 -9.24 16.76
C GLU A 23 -6.50 -8.76 17.19
N THR A 24 -6.69 -7.44 17.35
CA THR A 24 -7.94 -6.89 17.92
C THR A 24 -8.86 -6.22 16.90
N GLY A 25 -8.38 -5.94 15.68
CA GLY A 25 -9.06 -5.18 14.64
C GLY A 25 -9.21 -3.68 14.94
N ARG A 26 -8.54 -3.16 15.96
CA ARG A 26 -8.62 -1.73 16.32
C ARG A 26 -7.65 -0.91 15.50
N VAL A 27 -8.10 0.28 15.08
CA VAL A 27 -7.21 1.29 14.47
C VAL A 27 -6.51 2.07 15.57
N TYR A 28 -5.18 2.07 15.55
CA TYR A 28 -4.33 2.87 16.41
C TYR A 28 -3.61 3.95 15.63
N LEU A 29 -3.34 5.08 16.29
CA LEU A 29 -2.36 6.04 15.80
C LEU A 29 -0.98 5.53 16.19
N ASP A 30 -0.21 5.03 15.23
CA ASP A 30 1.20 4.68 15.42
C ASP A 30 2.00 5.96 15.68
N ARG A 31 1.97 6.90 14.73
CA ARG A 31 2.63 8.21 14.87
C ARG A 31 2.07 9.28 13.95
N VAL A 32 2.44 10.52 14.22
CA VAL A 32 2.39 11.61 13.22
C VAL A 32 3.71 11.60 12.46
N LEU A 33 3.68 11.76 11.14
CA LEU A 33 4.89 11.82 10.33
C LEU A 33 5.83 12.93 10.83
N PHE A 34 7.13 12.65 10.82
CA PHE A 34 8.16 13.58 11.31
C PHE A 34 8.50 14.66 10.25
N THR A 35 8.13 14.39 9.00
CA THR A 35 8.25 15.30 7.86
C THR A 35 6.90 15.99 7.59
N PRO A 36 6.87 17.15 6.91
CA PRO A 36 5.62 17.83 6.54
C PRO A 36 4.89 17.14 5.38
N PHE A 37 5.18 15.86 5.11
CA PHE A 37 4.59 15.09 4.03
C PHE A 37 3.19 14.65 4.42
N VAL A 38 2.40 14.26 3.42
CA VAL A 38 1.11 13.60 3.57
C VAL A 38 1.08 12.40 2.65
N TYR A 39 0.34 11.36 3.02
CA TYR A 39 0.15 10.20 2.15
C TYR A 39 -0.51 10.64 0.83
N PRO A 40 0.11 10.36 -0.34
CA PRO A 40 -0.35 10.87 -1.63
C PRO A 40 -1.58 10.12 -2.18
N VAL A 41 -1.86 8.93 -1.64
CA VAL A 41 -2.98 8.03 -2.00
C VAL A 41 -3.49 7.37 -0.73
N ASP A 42 -4.64 6.71 -0.80
CA ASP A 42 -5.13 5.89 0.31
C ASP A 42 -4.22 4.68 0.48
N TYR A 43 -3.86 4.37 1.72
CA TYR A 43 -2.92 3.32 2.07
C TYR A 43 -3.58 2.36 3.07
N GLY A 44 -3.26 1.08 2.94
CA GLY A 44 -3.67 0.06 3.88
C GLY A 44 -3.05 -1.27 3.50
N TYR A 45 -3.76 -2.37 3.76
CA TYR A 45 -3.22 -3.72 3.58
C TYR A 45 -4.23 -4.68 2.95
N PHE A 46 -3.72 -5.75 2.32
CA PHE A 46 -4.54 -6.84 1.80
C PHE A 46 -4.97 -7.80 2.92
N GLU A 47 -6.27 -8.08 3.01
CA GLU A 47 -6.78 -9.04 3.98
C GLU A 47 -6.25 -10.46 3.70
N ASN A 48 -5.97 -11.21 4.78
CA ASN A 48 -5.53 -12.61 4.72
C ASN A 48 -4.25 -12.81 3.89
N THR A 49 -3.28 -11.93 4.09
CA THR A 49 -1.96 -12.00 3.48
C THR A 49 -0.87 -11.94 4.55
N LEU A 50 0.29 -12.52 4.25
CA LEU A 50 1.50 -12.43 5.07
C LEU A 50 2.70 -12.19 4.14
N ALA A 51 3.30 -11.02 4.24
CA ALA A 51 4.48 -10.61 3.50
C ALA A 51 5.78 -11.13 4.16
N ASP A 52 6.91 -10.90 3.52
CA ASP A 52 8.21 -11.45 3.92
C ASP A 52 8.76 -10.81 5.22
N ASP A 53 8.24 -9.64 5.60
CA ASP A 53 8.55 -8.92 6.86
C ASP A 53 7.70 -9.40 8.05
N GLY A 54 6.69 -10.22 7.80
CA GLY A 54 5.79 -10.76 8.83
C GLY A 54 4.51 -9.96 9.03
N ASP A 55 4.29 -8.88 8.29
CA ASP A 55 3.07 -8.08 8.32
C ASP A 55 2.17 -8.41 7.10
N PRO A 56 0.88 -8.02 7.10
CA PRO A 56 0.07 -8.11 5.90
C PRO A 56 0.65 -7.28 4.75
N LEU A 57 0.44 -7.75 3.51
CA LEU A 57 0.96 -7.07 2.33
C LEU A 57 0.34 -5.67 2.19
N ASP A 58 1.16 -4.67 1.92
CA ASP A 58 0.74 -3.28 1.77
C ASP A 58 0.08 -2.97 0.43
N ALA A 59 -0.93 -2.09 0.48
CA ALA A 59 -1.71 -1.63 -0.65
C ALA A 59 -1.74 -0.10 -0.75
N LEU A 60 -1.46 0.41 -1.95
CA LEU A 60 -1.63 1.79 -2.37
C LEU A 60 -2.86 1.87 -3.27
N VAL A 61 -3.92 2.55 -2.86
CA VAL A 61 -5.19 2.55 -3.59
C VAL A 61 -5.46 3.93 -4.20
N LEU A 62 -5.50 3.98 -5.53
CA LEU A 62 -5.91 5.18 -6.24
C LEU A 62 -7.43 5.33 -6.19
N LEU A 63 -7.91 6.43 -5.60
CA LEU A 63 -9.33 6.75 -5.46
C LEU A 63 -9.62 8.19 -5.91
N GLU A 64 -10.86 8.42 -6.34
CA GLU A 64 -11.35 9.77 -6.66
C GLU A 64 -11.34 10.66 -5.41
N TYR A 65 -11.86 10.12 -4.31
CA TYR A 65 -11.92 10.77 -3.00
C TYR A 65 -11.36 9.83 -1.93
N PRO A 66 -10.65 10.36 -0.92
CA PRO A 66 -10.17 9.55 0.19
C PRO A 66 -11.32 8.91 0.96
N VAL A 67 -11.04 7.76 1.57
CA VAL A 67 -11.96 7.09 2.48
C VAL A 67 -11.52 7.26 3.93
N PHE A 68 -12.06 6.47 4.85
CA PHE A 68 -11.75 6.52 6.27
C PHE A 68 -10.95 5.28 6.69
N PRO A 69 -10.16 5.34 7.79
CA PRO A 69 -9.55 4.17 8.38
C PRO A 69 -10.58 3.08 8.70
N GLY A 70 -10.26 1.82 8.41
CA GLY A 70 -11.12 0.65 8.57
C GLY A 70 -12.10 0.38 7.42
N VAL A 71 -12.09 1.20 6.36
CA VAL A 71 -12.96 0.95 5.18
C VAL A 71 -12.37 -0.15 4.30
N GLY A 72 -13.14 -1.21 4.08
CA GLY A 72 -12.82 -2.28 3.14
C GLY A 72 -13.17 -1.93 1.68
N LEU A 73 -12.31 -2.30 0.75
CA LEU A 73 -12.42 -2.05 -0.69
C LEU A 73 -12.05 -3.30 -1.50
N LYS A 74 -12.79 -3.54 -2.59
CA LYS A 74 -12.37 -4.53 -3.60
C LYS A 74 -11.52 -3.86 -4.67
N VAL A 75 -10.27 -4.28 -4.76
CA VAL A 75 -9.26 -3.68 -5.63
C VAL A 75 -8.66 -4.71 -6.60
N ARG A 76 -7.96 -4.21 -7.62
CA ARG A 76 -7.10 -5.01 -8.50
C ARG A 76 -5.74 -4.33 -8.62
N PRO A 77 -4.63 -5.09 -8.65
CA PRO A 77 -3.30 -4.53 -8.76
C PRO A 77 -3.06 -3.96 -10.16
N VAL A 78 -2.21 -2.96 -10.29
CA VAL A 78 -1.75 -2.41 -11.58
C VAL A 78 -0.23 -2.27 -11.64
N GLY A 79 0.46 -2.46 -10.53
CA GLY A 79 1.91 -2.44 -10.43
C GLY A 79 2.37 -2.60 -8.99
N VAL A 80 3.67 -2.66 -8.76
CA VAL A 80 4.25 -2.75 -7.41
C VAL A 80 5.43 -1.80 -7.28
N LEU A 81 5.50 -1.07 -6.16
CA LEU A 81 6.66 -0.30 -5.79
C LEU A 81 7.59 -1.19 -4.95
N ARG A 82 8.75 -1.54 -5.51
CA ARG A 82 9.78 -2.31 -4.81
C ARG A 82 10.63 -1.37 -4.00
N MET A 83 10.73 -1.61 -2.70
CA MET A 83 11.59 -0.84 -1.80
C MET A 83 12.12 -1.71 -0.67
N ALA A 84 13.14 -1.19 0.00
CA ALA A 84 13.67 -1.77 1.21
C ALA A 84 13.79 -0.69 2.28
N ASP A 85 13.68 -1.09 3.54
CA ASP A 85 13.89 -0.25 4.70
C ASP A 85 14.76 -0.95 5.75
N GLU A 86 14.84 -0.40 6.96
CA GLU A 86 15.65 -0.98 8.02
C GLU A 86 15.24 -2.40 8.48
N ALA A 87 14.04 -2.87 8.16
CA ALA A 87 13.50 -4.17 8.52
C ALA A 87 13.65 -5.21 7.39
N GLY A 88 13.79 -4.79 6.13
CA GLY A 88 13.93 -5.71 5.01
C GLY A 88 13.36 -5.17 3.70
N GLY A 89 12.84 -6.08 2.86
CA GLY A 89 12.06 -5.69 1.69
C GLY A 89 10.65 -5.28 2.12
N ASP A 90 10.14 -4.20 1.53
CA ASP A 90 8.86 -3.56 1.88
C ASP A 90 8.09 -3.25 0.58
N ASP A 91 7.57 -4.29 -0.08
CA ASP A 91 6.87 -4.14 -1.35
C ASP A 91 5.47 -3.55 -1.15
N LYS A 92 5.14 -2.49 -1.91
CA LYS A 92 3.82 -1.84 -1.85
C LYS A 92 3.07 -1.96 -3.15
N VAL A 93 1.91 -2.63 -3.15
CA VAL A 93 1.17 -2.89 -4.38
C VAL A 93 0.26 -1.72 -4.73
N LEU A 94 0.43 -1.17 -5.94
CA LEU A 94 -0.45 -0.12 -6.47
C LEU A 94 -1.71 -0.74 -7.06
N CYS A 95 -2.85 -0.20 -6.66
CA CYS A 95 -4.16 -0.75 -6.92
C CYS A 95 -5.16 0.32 -7.38
N VAL A 96 -6.21 -0.16 -8.07
CA VAL A 96 -7.41 0.63 -8.40
C VAL A 96 -8.67 -0.17 -8.04
N PRO A 97 -9.83 0.47 -7.83
CA PRO A 97 -11.09 -0.23 -7.57
C PRO A 97 -11.42 -1.25 -8.67
N ALA A 98 -11.76 -2.48 -8.28
CA ALA A 98 -11.91 -3.60 -9.21
C ALA A 98 -13.12 -3.48 -10.14
N LYS A 99 -14.20 -2.82 -9.70
CA LYS A 99 -15.50 -2.78 -10.40
C LYS A 99 -15.98 -1.39 -10.78
N ASP A 100 -15.15 -0.36 -10.58
CA ASP A 100 -15.53 1.01 -10.90
C ASP A 100 -15.17 1.33 -12.36
N PRO A 101 -16.15 1.63 -13.23
CA PRO A 101 -15.90 1.89 -14.65
C PRO A 101 -15.01 3.12 -14.89
N ARG A 102 -14.92 4.05 -13.93
CA ARG A 102 -14.00 5.20 -14.01
C ARG A 102 -12.54 4.75 -14.08
N TRP A 103 -12.21 3.60 -13.48
CA TRP A 103 -10.86 3.05 -13.44
C TRP A 103 -10.60 2.01 -14.54
N ALA A 104 -11.56 1.73 -15.42
CA ALA A 104 -11.43 0.70 -16.45
C ALA A 104 -10.31 0.97 -17.48
N HIS A 105 -9.81 2.21 -17.56
CA HIS A 105 -8.72 2.59 -18.46
C HIS A 105 -7.32 2.35 -17.87
N ILE A 106 -7.21 2.05 -16.57
CA ILE A 106 -5.93 1.79 -15.90
C ILE A 106 -5.76 0.29 -15.74
N GLN A 107 -5.10 -0.40 -16.66
CA GLN A 107 -4.89 -1.86 -16.60
C GLN A 107 -3.48 -2.21 -16.11
N GLU A 108 -2.49 -1.43 -16.54
CA GLU A 108 -1.09 -1.63 -16.21
C GLU A 108 -0.50 -0.37 -15.56
N LEU A 109 0.74 -0.47 -15.08
CA LEU A 109 1.45 0.63 -14.42
C LEU A 109 1.60 1.83 -15.35
N GLU A 110 1.82 1.58 -16.64
CA GLU A 110 2.04 2.60 -17.66
C GLU A 110 0.80 3.48 -17.88
N ASP A 111 -0.39 2.95 -17.59
CA ASP A 111 -1.63 3.72 -17.66
C ASP A 111 -1.75 4.74 -16.51
N VAL A 112 -1.01 4.52 -15.41
CA VAL A 112 -0.90 5.47 -14.31
C VAL A 112 -0.01 6.63 -14.73
N ALA A 113 -0.50 7.87 -14.53
CA ALA A 113 0.24 9.07 -14.87
C ALA A 113 1.66 9.07 -14.24
N GLN A 114 2.68 9.40 -15.04
CA GLN A 114 4.07 9.40 -14.58
C GLN A 114 4.26 10.26 -13.32
N ASN A 115 3.63 11.44 -13.27
CA ASN A 115 3.69 12.32 -12.10
C ASN A 115 3.17 11.65 -10.81
N THR A 116 2.12 10.81 -10.90
CA THR A 116 1.62 10.06 -9.74
C THR A 116 2.64 9.02 -9.29
N ARG A 117 3.27 8.31 -10.24
CA ARG A 117 4.34 7.33 -9.94
C ARG A 117 5.56 7.99 -9.31
N ASP A 118 5.94 9.18 -9.79
CA ASP A 118 7.06 9.96 -9.26
C ASP A 118 6.76 10.49 -7.85
N GLN A 119 5.54 10.97 -7.61
CA GLN A 119 5.11 11.42 -6.28
C GLN A 119 5.11 10.29 -5.25
N LEU A 120 4.64 9.10 -5.62
CA LEU A 120 4.67 7.91 -4.75
C LEU A 120 6.10 7.52 -4.41
N LYS A 121 6.98 7.43 -5.42
CA LYS A 121 8.41 7.15 -5.20
C LYS A 121 9.06 8.17 -4.26
N HIS A 122 8.86 9.46 -4.53
CA HIS A 122 9.44 10.53 -3.71
C HIS A 122 8.87 10.52 -2.29
N PHE A 123 7.58 10.24 -2.11
CA PHE A 123 7.00 10.13 -0.77
C PHE A 123 7.69 9.04 0.04
N PHE A 124 7.77 7.80 -0.47
CA PHE A 124 8.34 6.69 0.29
C PHE A 124 9.85 6.83 0.52
N GLU A 125 10.60 7.39 -0.42
CA GLU A 125 12.04 7.65 -0.23
C GLU A 125 12.30 8.62 0.94
N HIS A 126 11.39 9.56 1.20
CA HIS A 126 11.67 10.72 2.07
C HIS A 126 10.78 10.86 3.32
N TYR A 127 9.65 10.17 3.42
CA TYR A 127 8.70 10.43 4.53
C TYR A 127 9.31 10.13 5.91
N LYS A 128 10.27 9.20 5.97
CA LYS A 128 11.05 8.79 7.15
C LYS A 128 12.33 9.63 7.38
N ASP A 129 12.66 10.63 6.56
CA ASP A 129 13.94 11.37 6.60
C ASP A 129 14.30 11.98 7.97
N LEU A 130 13.29 12.33 8.76
CA LEU A 130 13.45 12.94 10.08
C LEU A 130 13.19 11.96 11.24
N GLU A 131 12.99 10.67 10.94
CA GLU A 131 12.84 9.61 11.94
C GLU A 131 14.22 9.03 12.31
N PRO A 132 14.66 9.13 13.58
CA PRO A 132 15.99 8.69 13.98
C PRO A 132 16.23 7.19 13.73
N GLY A 133 17.25 6.87 12.93
CA GLY A 133 17.66 5.49 12.66
C GLY A 133 16.82 4.76 11.60
N LYS A 134 15.88 5.44 10.95
CA LYS A 134 15.05 4.90 9.87
C LYS A 134 15.59 5.32 8.51
N TRP A 135 15.39 4.49 7.50
CA TRP A 135 15.73 4.81 6.12
C TRP A 135 14.83 4.03 5.16
N VAL A 136 14.67 4.55 3.95
CA VAL A 136 14.00 3.84 2.85
C VAL A 136 14.87 3.96 1.61
N LYS A 137 14.86 2.91 0.79
CA LYS A 137 15.43 2.93 -0.55
C LYS A 137 14.41 2.36 -1.53
N VAL A 138 13.89 3.21 -2.40
CA VAL A 138 13.03 2.78 -3.50
C VAL A 138 13.89 2.27 -4.65
N GLU A 139 13.67 1.02 -5.03
CA GLU A 139 14.44 0.35 -6.08
C GLU A 139 13.84 0.64 -7.45
N ALA A 140 12.64 0.12 -7.70
CA ALA A 140 12.00 0.19 -9.01
C ALA A 140 10.49 0.00 -8.89
N TRP A 141 9.80 0.40 -9.95
CA TRP A 141 8.45 -0.08 -10.20
C TRP A 141 8.49 -1.43 -10.91
N GLY A 142 7.60 -2.34 -10.51
CA GLY A 142 7.27 -3.58 -11.19
C GLY A 142 5.88 -3.54 -11.83
N THR A 143 5.62 -4.55 -12.66
CA THR A 143 4.43 -4.75 -13.49
C THR A 143 3.20 -5.22 -12.68
N ALA A 144 2.02 -5.18 -13.29
CA ALA A 144 0.81 -5.74 -12.68
C ALA A 144 0.92 -7.26 -12.47
N ALA A 145 1.64 -7.97 -13.35
CA ALA A 145 1.88 -9.40 -13.20
C ALA A 145 2.75 -9.71 -11.97
N GLU A 146 3.84 -8.98 -11.77
CA GLU A 146 4.67 -9.13 -10.57
C GLU A 146 3.90 -8.78 -9.30
N ALA A 147 3.03 -7.77 -9.35
CA ALA A 147 2.15 -7.45 -8.23
C ALA A 147 1.18 -8.60 -7.90
N GLU A 148 0.56 -9.21 -8.91
CA GLU A 148 -0.32 -10.38 -8.74
C GLU A 148 0.44 -11.54 -8.09
N GLU A 149 1.66 -11.85 -8.56
CA GLU A 149 2.50 -12.92 -8.01
C GLU A 149 2.86 -12.69 -6.53
N ILE A 150 3.10 -11.45 -6.11
CA ILE A 150 3.38 -11.10 -4.71
C ILE A 150 2.13 -11.31 -3.86
N ILE A 151 0.96 -10.85 -4.33
CA ILE A 151 -0.30 -11.04 -3.60
C ILE A 151 -0.59 -12.54 -3.44
N GLU A 152 -0.50 -13.32 -4.52
CA GLU A 152 -0.75 -14.76 -4.47
C GLU A 152 0.22 -15.48 -3.52
N ARG A 153 1.51 -15.08 -3.52
CA ARG A 153 2.50 -15.60 -2.57
C ARG A 153 2.13 -15.24 -1.14
N ALA A 154 1.75 -13.99 -0.88
CA ALA A 154 1.40 -13.53 0.46
C ALA A 154 0.12 -14.20 0.99
N ILE A 155 -0.87 -14.46 0.13
CA ILE A 155 -2.05 -15.26 0.46
C ILE A 155 -1.65 -16.70 0.81
N ALA A 156 -0.75 -17.31 0.03
CA ALA A 156 -0.30 -18.69 0.28
C ALA A 156 0.51 -18.83 1.58
N SER A 157 1.23 -17.77 1.98
CA SER A 157 1.97 -17.70 3.24
C SER A 157 1.09 -17.46 4.46
N PHE A 158 -0.10 -16.87 4.28
CA PHE A 158 -0.99 -16.56 5.38
C PHE A 158 -1.60 -17.82 6.00
N VAL A 159 -1.41 -17.97 7.31
CA VAL A 159 -2.03 -19.03 8.11
C VAL A 159 -3.00 -18.36 9.08
N PRO A 160 -4.32 -18.59 8.95
CA PRO A 160 -5.29 -18.03 9.89
C PRO A 160 -4.98 -18.47 11.32
N HIS A 161 -5.04 -17.54 12.27
CA HIS A 161 -5.03 -17.89 13.69
C HIS A 161 -6.37 -18.57 14.05
N GLU A 162 -6.31 -19.72 14.73
CA GLU A 162 -7.48 -20.44 15.28
C GLU A 162 -8.17 -19.68 16.42
#